data_AF-M0AES9-F1
#
_entry.id   AF-M0AES9-F1
#
_cell.length_a   1.000
_cell.length_b   1.000
_cell.length_c   1.000
_cell.angle_alpha   90.00
_cell.angle_beta   90.00
_cell.angle_gamma   90.00
#
_symmetry.space_group_name_H-M   'P 1'
#
loop_
_entity.id
_entity.type
_entity.pdbx_description
1 polymer ?
#
loop_
_entity_poly.entity_id
_entity_poly.type
_entity_poly.pdbx_seq_one_letter_code
_entity_poly.pdbx_strand_id
1 'polypeptide(L)'
;MLTKPTGIGAINDEFEPETCRIAFVGEAGVGKTTIAALVAARLTERTRVNIAGEAAKLVDDCDADTGDGLDMEWVVADCPPGVDAIDARPERLDAVFVVATVESLERVETYERRATRYDVDCFLVLNRFRESARDRLQTFDGPVLAEYVYDNEAIPSAIDEDRVPDLPEWTVEAILIEALQPERQDAECALETLKRGHRSIVNVEVEERTDADPLVDSFESAGFSAAYFECNCRCHDGHVLARR
;
A
#
# COMPACT_ATOMS: atom_id res chain seq x y z
N MET A 1 50.78 -20.73 24.45
CA MET A 1 49.45 -20.67 25.11
C MET A 1 48.70 -19.47 24.57
N LEU A 2 47.43 -19.72 24.26
CA LEU A 2 46.43 -18.97 23.52
C LEU A 2 46.54 -17.43 23.47
N THR A 3 46.53 -16.94 22.24
CA THR A 3 45.94 -15.66 21.81
C THR A 3 44.48 -15.57 22.25
N LYS A 4 44.12 -14.50 22.98
CA LYS A 4 42.71 -14.12 23.22
C LYS A 4 42.16 -13.43 21.97
N PRO A 5 40.99 -13.85 21.45
CA PRO A 5 40.35 -13.18 20.34
C PRO A 5 39.51 -11.99 20.77
N THR A 6 39.42 -11.07 19.83
CA THR A 6 38.60 -9.88 19.63
C THR A 6 37.18 -9.98 20.17
N GLY A 7 36.78 -9.05 21.03
CA GLY A 7 35.36 -8.72 21.24
C GLY A 7 34.94 -7.70 20.20
N ILE A 8 34.29 -8.17 19.14
CA ILE A 8 33.60 -7.33 18.17
C ILE A 8 32.39 -6.76 18.92
N GLY A 9 32.35 -5.42 19.07
CA GLY A 9 31.19 -4.74 19.62
C GLY A 9 29.97 -5.10 18.77
N ALA A 10 28.93 -5.59 19.43
CA ALA A 10 27.62 -5.73 18.84
C ALA A 10 27.19 -4.35 18.34
N ILE A 11 27.13 -4.21 17.01
CA ILE A 11 26.47 -3.09 16.37
C ILE A 11 25.00 -3.44 16.51
N ASN A 12 24.37 -3.01 17.61
CA ASN A 12 22.93 -2.91 17.65
C ASN A 12 22.57 -1.77 16.70
N ASP A 13 22.45 -2.07 15.41
CA ASP A 13 21.64 -1.26 14.51
C ASP A 13 20.19 -1.45 14.97
N GLU A 14 19.79 -0.67 15.98
CA GLU A 14 18.37 -0.39 16.19
C GLU A 14 17.93 0.41 14.96
N PHE A 15 17.53 -0.30 13.90
CA PHE A 15 16.85 0.29 12.76
C PHE A 15 15.56 0.92 13.29
N GLU A 16 15.49 2.26 13.30
CA GLU A 16 14.21 2.94 13.47
C GLU A 16 13.28 2.45 12.34
N PRO A 17 12.04 2.01 12.66
CA PRO A 17 11.14 1.51 11.64
C PRO A 17 10.87 2.62 10.63
N GLU A 18 11.03 2.30 9.34
CA GLU A 18 10.74 3.23 8.26
C GLU A 18 9.23 3.48 8.27
N THR A 19 8.82 4.76 8.33
CA THR A 19 7.41 5.12 8.35
C THR A 19 6.92 5.45 6.95
N CYS A 20 5.98 4.67 6.41
CA CYS A 20 5.30 4.96 5.14
C CYS A 20 4.00 5.75 5.40
N ARG A 21 3.84 6.89 4.71
CA ARG A 21 2.73 7.84 4.88
C ARG A 21 1.90 7.90 3.61
N ILE A 22 0.69 7.35 3.67
CA ILE A 22 -0.25 7.34 2.56
C ILE A 22 -1.50 8.16 2.88
N ALA A 23 -2.08 8.77 1.85
CA ALA A 23 -3.32 9.53 1.98
C ALA A 23 -4.38 9.11 0.96
N PHE A 24 -5.63 9.03 1.41
CA PHE A 24 -6.80 8.84 0.58
C PHE A 24 -7.52 10.16 0.36
N VAL A 25 -7.57 10.62 -0.89
CA VAL A 25 -8.17 11.90 -1.31
C VAL A 25 -9.23 11.67 -2.38
N GLY A 26 -10.02 12.71 -2.69
CA GLY A 26 -11.13 12.60 -3.65
C GLY A 26 -12.38 13.35 -3.22
N GLU A 27 -13.39 13.30 -4.09
CA GLU A 27 -14.64 14.05 -3.93
C GLU A 27 -15.47 13.58 -2.72
N ALA A 28 -16.50 14.34 -2.36
CA ALA A 28 -17.45 13.92 -1.34
C ALA A 28 -18.28 12.72 -1.82
N GLY A 29 -18.51 11.72 -0.95
CA GLY A 29 -19.40 10.59 -1.24
C GLY A 29 -18.83 9.48 -2.15
N VAL A 30 -17.57 9.58 -2.59
CA VAL A 30 -16.92 8.54 -3.42
C VAL A 30 -16.43 7.32 -2.63
N GLY A 31 -16.50 7.36 -1.29
CA GLY A 31 -16.13 6.25 -0.41
C GLY A 31 -14.67 6.22 0.04
N LYS A 32 -14.00 7.39 0.13
CA LYS A 32 -12.63 7.52 0.67
C LYS A 32 -12.43 6.81 2.00
N THR A 33 -13.27 7.16 2.98
CA THR A 33 -13.25 6.60 4.34
C THR A 33 -13.37 5.07 4.34
N THR A 34 -14.20 4.52 3.46
CA THR A 34 -14.33 3.06 3.29
C THR A 34 -13.02 2.43 2.81
N ILE A 35 -12.41 2.98 1.75
CA ILE A 35 -11.15 2.46 1.23
C ILE A 35 -10.02 2.62 2.26
N ALA A 36 -9.93 3.78 2.90
CA ALA A 36 -8.93 4.05 3.93
C ALA A 36 -9.06 3.07 5.12
N ALA A 37 -10.29 2.77 5.56
CA ALA A 37 -10.55 1.81 6.62
C ALA A 37 -10.19 0.37 6.21
N LEU A 38 -10.51 -0.05 4.97
CA LEU A 38 -10.13 -1.37 4.45
C LEU A 38 -8.61 -1.55 4.41
N VAL A 39 -7.90 -0.55 3.89
CA VAL A 39 -6.43 -0.56 3.81
C VAL A 39 -5.81 -0.55 5.21
N ALA A 40 -6.32 0.29 6.11
CA ALA A 40 -5.81 0.35 7.47
C ALA A 40 -6.05 -0.96 8.22
N ALA A 41 -7.24 -1.57 8.11
CA ALA A 41 -7.54 -2.86 8.71
C ALA A 41 -6.58 -3.94 8.22
N ARG A 42 -6.33 -4.01 6.90
CA ARG A 42 -5.37 -4.97 6.34
C ARG A 42 -3.94 -4.74 6.81
N LEU A 43 -3.54 -3.48 6.98
CA LEU A 43 -2.22 -3.15 7.53
C LEU A 43 -2.10 -3.51 9.02
N THR A 44 -3.15 -3.33 9.82
CA THR A 44 -3.13 -3.67 11.26
C THR A 44 -2.94 -5.16 11.54
N GLU A 45 -3.23 -6.03 10.57
CA GLU A 45 -2.94 -7.47 10.68
C GLU A 45 -1.45 -7.80 10.56
N ARG A 46 -0.64 -6.88 10.02
CA ARG A 46 0.76 -7.12 9.66
C ARG A 46 1.74 -6.22 10.38
N THR A 47 1.30 -5.04 10.80
CA THR A 47 2.19 -4.02 11.34
C THR A 47 1.44 -2.93 12.13
N ARG A 48 2.19 -2.02 12.74
CA ARG A 48 1.67 -0.82 13.42
C ARG A 48 1.17 0.20 12.41
N VAL A 49 -0.04 0.70 12.66
CA VAL A 49 -0.71 1.67 11.80
C VAL A 49 -1.25 2.81 12.65
N ASN A 50 -0.93 4.03 12.26
CA ASN A 50 -1.56 5.25 12.79
C ASN A 50 -2.61 5.72 11.79
N ILE A 51 -3.87 5.77 12.19
CA ILE A 51 -4.98 6.15 11.32
C ILE A 51 -5.44 7.57 11.65
N ALA A 52 -5.52 8.42 10.64
CA ALA A 52 -6.03 9.78 10.78
C ALA A 52 -7.32 9.97 9.96
N GLY A 53 -8.25 10.79 10.47
CA GLY A 53 -9.50 11.12 9.77
C GLY A 53 -10.69 10.29 10.23
N GLU A 54 -11.72 10.18 9.38
CA GLU A 54 -12.96 9.48 9.75
C GLU A 54 -12.77 7.95 9.82
N ALA A 55 -11.82 7.40 9.06
CA ALA A 55 -11.50 5.97 9.06
C ALA A 55 -11.06 5.43 10.45
N ALA A 56 -10.47 6.27 11.30
CA ALA A 56 -10.07 5.90 12.66
C ALA A 56 -11.25 5.52 13.58
N LYS A 57 -12.49 5.79 13.15
CA LYS A 57 -13.70 5.36 13.87
C LYS A 57 -14.11 3.93 13.56
N LEU A 58 -13.62 3.37 12.44
CA LEU A 58 -14.03 2.07 11.91
C LEU A 58 -13.02 0.97 12.21
N VAL A 59 -11.77 1.34 12.46
CA VAL A 59 -10.66 0.42 12.73
C VAL A 59 -10.13 0.74 14.12
N ASP A 60 -10.12 -0.27 14.99
CA ASP A 60 -9.50 -0.13 16.30
C ASP A 60 -7.99 -0.01 16.13
N ASP A 61 -7.36 0.92 16.87
CA ASP A 61 -5.90 1.01 16.95
C ASP A 61 -5.37 -0.30 17.58
N CYS A 62 -4.83 -1.19 16.74
CA CYS A 62 -4.22 -2.43 17.17
C CYS A 62 -2.69 -2.25 17.24
N ASP A 63 -2.12 -2.45 18.43
CA ASP A 63 -0.70 -2.77 18.58
C ASP A 63 -0.49 -4.17 17.99
N ALA A 64 -0.16 -4.26 16.69
CA ALA A 64 0.18 -5.53 16.07
C ALA A 64 1.42 -6.13 16.76
N ASP A 65 1.29 -7.34 17.32
CA ASP A 65 2.34 -8.10 18.01
C ASP A 65 2.91 -9.23 17.14
N THR A 66 2.79 -9.13 15.82
CA THR A 66 3.20 -10.18 14.88
C THR A 66 4.26 -9.65 13.92
N GLY A 67 5.51 -10.05 14.14
CA GLY A 67 6.68 -9.73 13.29
C GLY A 67 6.70 -10.48 11.95
N ASP A 68 5.55 -10.57 11.28
CA ASP A 68 5.38 -11.20 9.96
C ASP A 68 5.18 -10.14 8.85
N GLY A 69 5.37 -8.87 9.18
CA GLY A 69 5.38 -7.74 8.26
C GLY A 69 6.79 -7.29 7.91
N LEU A 70 6.94 -6.42 6.90
CA LEU A 70 8.21 -5.79 6.51
C LEU A 70 8.85 -4.89 7.61
N ASP A 71 8.43 -4.98 8.87
CA ASP A 71 8.87 -4.14 10.01
C ASP A 71 8.82 -2.63 9.69
N MET A 72 7.65 -2.15 9.25
CA MET A 72 7.43 -0.74 8.88
C MET A 72 6.21 -0.15 9.58
N GLU A 73 6.33 1.08 10.06
CA GLU A 73 5.18 1.80 10.60
C GLU A 73 4.40 2.47 9.46
N TRP A 74 3.08 2.52 9.58
CA TRP A 74 2.22 3.16 8.60
C TRP A 74 1.49 4.35 9.18
N VAL A 75 1.32 5.38 8.37
CA VAL A 75 0.36 6.46 8.62
C VAL A 75 -0.64 6.44 7.47
N VAL A 76 -1.89 6.12 7.80
CA VAL A 76 -3.01 6.11 6.85
C VAL A 76 -3.89 7.31 7.11
N ALA A 77 -3.97 8.22 6.14
CA ALA A 77 -4.79 9.41 6.27
C ALA A 77 -6.04 9.38 5.40
N ASP A 78 -7.21 9.32 6.03
CA ASP A 78 -8.50 9.61 5.41
C ASP A 78 -8.73 11.13 5.38
N CYS A 79 -8.56 11.73 4.20
CA CYS A 79 -8.56 13.17 4.06
C CYS A 79 -9.96 13.74 3.80
N PRO A 80 -10.20 15.01 4.19
CA PRO A 80 -11.47 15.67 3.88
C PRO A 80 -11.70 15.73 2.36
N PRO A 81 -12.97 15.86 1.91
CA PRO A 81 -13.27 15.97 0.49
C PRO A 81 -12.61 17.19 -0.18
N GLY A 82 -12.17 17.00 -1.43
CA GLY A 82 -11.67 18.08 -2.29
C GLY A 82 -10.15 18.11 -2.43
N VAL A 83 -9.68 18.80 -3.47
CA VAL A 83 -8.27 18.86 -3.88
C VAL A 83 -7.36 19.55 -2.85
N ASP A 84 -7.91 20.47 -2.06
CA ASP A 84 -7.17 21.22 -1.03
C ASP A 84 -6.69 20.32 0.12
N ALA A 85 -7.21 19.09 0.19
CA ALA A 85 -6.80 18.08 1.15
C ALA A 85 -5.33 17.68 1.04
N ILE A 86 -4.74 17.72 -0.17
CA ILE A 86 -3.31 17.45 -0.37
C ILE A 86 -2.46 18.60 0.22
N ASP A 87 -2.88 19.85 -0.01
CA ASP A 87 -2.14 21.05 0.41
C ASP A 87 -2.19 21.28 1.92
N ALA A 88 -3.25 20.84 2.58
CA ALA A 88 -3.49 21.11 4.00
C ALA A 88 -2.56 20.31 4.95
N ARG A 89 -1.72 19.42 4.40
CA ARG A 89 -0.90 18.50 5.21
C ARG A 89 0.48 19.10 5.52
N PRO A 90 0.90 19.09 6.80
CA PRO A 90 2.24 19.52 7.18
C PRO A 90 3.31 18.43 6.94
N GLU A 91 2.89 17.18 6.82
CA GLU A 91 3.76 16.02 6.66
C GLU A 91 3.98 15.70 5.18
N ARG A 92 5.19 15.24 4.84
CA ARG A 92 5.48 14.68 3.52
C ARG A 92 4.76 13.34 3.38
N LEU A 93 4.02 13.19 2.27
CA LEU A 93 3.43 11.91 1.88
C LEU A 93 4.40 11.15 0.98
N ASP A 94 4.37 9.83 1.10
CA ASP A 94 5.07 8.93 0.19
C ASP A 94 4.19 8.63 -1.03
N ALA A 95 2.89 8.40 -0.81
CA ALA A 95 1.91 8.22 -1.88
C ALA A 95 0.53 8.83 -1.56
N VAL A 96 -0.19 9.20 -2.61
CA VAL A 96 -1.58 9.64 -2.58
C VAL A 96 -2.44 8.72 -3.44
N PHE A 97 -3.50 8.19 -2.85
CA PHE A 97 -4.53 7.41 -3.52
C PHE A 97 -5.77 8.27 -3.75
N VAL A 98 -6.02 8.63 -4.99
CA VAL A 98 -7.22 9.36 -5.40
C VAL A 98 -8.36 8.35 -5.54
N VAL A 99 -9.30 8.36 -4.60
CA VAL A 99 -10.50 7.54 -4.65
C VAL A 99 -11.54 8.27 -5.50
N ALA A 100 -12.03 7.61 -6.54
CA ALA A 100 -13.04 8.12 -7.44
C ALA A 100 -14.08 7.05 -7.75
N THR A 101 -15.29 7.48 -8.12
CA THR A 101 -16.19 6.66 -8.91
C THR A 101 -16.03 7.00 -10.39
N VAL A 102 -16.57 6.15 -11.27
CA VAL A 102 -16.56 6.36 -12.72
C VAL A 102 -17.15 7.72 -13.12
N GLU A 103 -18.15 8.22 -12.38
CA GLU A 103 -18.79 9.52 -12.59
C GLU A 103 -17.88 10.71 -12.23
N SER A 104 -16.86 10.48 -11.40
CA SER A 104 -15.93 11.51 -10.92
C SER A 104 -14.53 11.43 -11.54
N LEU A 105 -14.30 10.49 -12.47
CA LEU A 105 -13.00 10.27 -13.13
C LEU A 105 -12.39 11.55 -13.72
N GLU A 106 -13.19 12.39 -14.37
CA GLU A 106 -12.73 13.63 -14.98
C GLU A 106 -12.12 14.63 -13.98
N ARG A 107 -12.40 14.47 -12.68
CA ARG A 107 -11.82 15.32 -11.62
C ARG A 107 -10.47 14.81 -11.13
N VAL A 108 -10.10 13.57 -11.39
CA VAL A 108 -8.86 12.95 -10.88
C VAL A 108 -7.61 13.73 -11.33
N GLU A 109 -7.61 14.24 -12.56
CA GLU A 109 -6.50 15.06 -13.10
C GLU A 109 -6.19 16.29 -12.22
N THR A 110 -7.19 16.84 -11.52
CA THR A 110 -6.96 17.97 -10.59
C THR A 110 -6.19 17.57 -9.35
N TYR A 111 -6.34 16.33 -8.86
CA TYR A 111 -5.59 15.78 -7.75
C TYR A 111 -4.17 15.41 -8.18
N GLU A 112 -4.03 14.77 -9.35
CA GLU A 112 -2.73 14.40 -9.93
C GLU A 112 -1.81 15.61 -10.08
N ARG A 113 -2.29 16.69 -10.70
CA ARG A 113 -1.51 17.93 -10.85
C ARG A 113 -1.04 18.51 -9.52
N ARG A 114 -1.78 18.29 -8.43
CA ARG A 114 -1.37 18.73 -7.09
C ARG A 114 -0.36 17.78 -6.47
N ALA A 115 -0.55 16.46 -6.59
CA ALA A 115 0.44 15.49 -6.13
C ALA A 115 1.81 15.72 -6.81
N THR A 116 1.84 15.94 -8.12
CA THR A 116 3.07 16.27 -8.87
C THR A 116 3.77 17.53 -8.34
N ARG A 117 3.03 18.54 -7.87
CA ARG A 117 3.63 19.76 -7.31
C ARG A 117 4.45 19.47 -6.03
N TYR A 118 4.07 18.45 -5.28
CA TYR A 118 4.74 18.05 -4.04
C TYR A 118 5.71 16.88 -4.22
N ASP A 119 5.91 16.41 -5.46
CA ASP A 119 6.76 15.24 -5.75
C ASP A 119 6.30 14.00 -4.97
N VAL A 120 4.98 13.75 -4.99
CA VAL A 120 4.33 12.61 -4.33
C VAL A 120 3.75 11.69 -5.39
N ASP A 121 3.97 10.39 -5.22
CA ASP A 121 3.40 9.38 -6.10
C ASP A 121 1.87 9.41 -6.03
N CYS A 122 1.22 9.37 -7.20
CA CYS A 122 -0.23 9.52 -7.32
C CYS A 122 -0.81 8.30 -8.02
N PHE A 123 -1.79 7.67 -7.37
CA PHE A 123 -2.47 6.49 -7.88
C PHE A 123 -3.99 6.67 -7.86
N LEU A 124 -4.68 5.95 -8.73
CA LEU A 124 -6.13 5.94 -8.81
C LEU A 124 -6.69 4.68 -8.12
N VAL A 125 -7.71 4.87 -7.28
CA VAL A 125 -8.56 3.80 -6.76
C VAL A 125 -9.99 4.03 -7.25
N LEU A 126 -10.52 3.10 -8.04
CA LEU A 126 -11.89 3.17 -8.53
C LEU A 126 -12.84 2.43 -7.60
N ASN A 127 -13.67 3.17 -6.89
CA ASN A 127 -14.70 2.60 -6.01
C ASN A 127 -16.05 2.47 -6.72
N ARG A 128 -16.86 1.50 -6.29
CA ARG A 128 -18.16 1.14 -6.85
C ARG A 128 -18.06 0.81 -8.35
N PHE A 129 -16.96 0.19 -8.74
CA PHE A 129 -16.71 -0.15 -10.13
C PHE A 129 -17.72 -1.20 -10.61
N ARG A 130 -18.17 -1.05 -11.86
CA ARG A 130 -19.02 -2.01 -12.56
C ARG A 130 -18.36 -2.34 -13.89
N GLU A 131 -18.39 -3.61 -14.29
CA GLU A 131 -17.77 -4.07 -15.55
C GLU A 131 -18.25 -3.30 -16.79
N SER A 132 -19.50 -2.81 -16.79
CA SER A 132 -20.04 -1.97 -17.87
C SER A 132 -19.29 -0.64 -18.05
N ALA A 133 -18.49 -0.21 -17.07
CA ALA A 133 -17.69 1.01 -17.14
C ALA A 133 -16.24 0.78 -17.62
N ARG A 134 -15.85 -0.47 -17.92
CA ARG A 134 -14.48 -0.83 -18.32
C ARG A 134 -13.97 -0.03 -19.51
N ASP A 135 -14.80 0.20 -20.53
CA ASP A 135 -14.42 0.98 -21.72
C ASP A 135 -14.09 2.44 -21.39
N ARG A 136 -14.78 3.03 -20.40
CA ARG A 136 -14.48 4.40 -19.94
C ARG A 136 -13.14 4.47 -19.22
N LEU A 137 -12.80 3.43 -18.46
CA LEU A 137 -11.52 3.33 -17.78
C LEU A 137 -10.36 3.13 -18.77
N GLN A 138 -10.55 2.30 -19.81
CA GLN A 138 -9.52 2.08 -20.83
C GLN A 138 -9.13 3.33 -21.62
N THR A 139 -10.03 4.32 -21.69
CA THR A 139 -9.82 5.58 -22.40
C THR A 139 -9.45 6.73 -21.48
N PHE A 140 -9.39 6.48 -20.17
CA PHE A 140 -9.01 7.48 -19.18
C PHE A 140 -7.49 7.69 -19.20
N ASP A 141 -7.09 8.94 -19.35
CA ASP A 141 -5.69 9.39 -19.29
C ASP A 141 -5.48 10.11 -17.95
N GLY A 142 -4.71 9.48 -17.06
CA GLY A 142 -4.50 9.96 -15.69
C GLY A 142 -3.61 9.02 -14.89
N PRO A 143 -3.65 9.10 -13.54
CA PRO A 143 -2.79 8.31 -12.67
C PRO A 143 -2.90 6.81 -12.91
N VAL A 144 -1.82 6.09 -12.61
CA VAL A 144 -1.80 4.63 -12.63
C VAL A 144 -2.92 4.10 -11.73
N LEU A 145 -3.74 3.20 -12.28
CA LEU A 145 -4.77 2.51 -11.52
C LEU A 145 -4.10 1.51 -10.57
N ALA A 146 -4.20 1.78 -9.26
CA ALA A 146 -3.75 0.85 -8.25
C ALA A 146 -4.80 -0.24 -8.02
N GLU A 147 -6.08 0.12 -7.94
CA GLU A 147 -7.11 -0.83 -7.53
C GLU A 147 -8.52 -0.45 -8.01
N TYR A 148 -9.37 -1.46 -8.24
CA TYR A 148 -10.81 -1.28 -8.41
C TYR A 148 -11.59 -2.08 -7.37
N VAL A 149 -12.43 -1.39 -6.60
CA VAL A 149 -13.37 -1.99 -5.67
C VAL A 149 -14.75 -2.03 -6.32
N TYR A 150 -15.26 -3.24 -6.53
CA TYR A 150 -16.56 -3.45 -7.14
C TYR A 150 -17.70 -2.94 -6.27
N ASP A 151 -18.79 -2.54 -6.92
CA ASP A 151 -20.04 -2.24 -6.23
C ASP A 151 -20.55 -3.49 -5.49
N ASN A 152 -20.65 -3.39 -4.16
CA ASN A 152 -20.98 -4.50 -3.28
C ASN A 152 -21.94 -4.03 -2.18
N GLU A 153 -23.14 -4.61 -2.11
CA GLU A 153 -24.19 -4.26 -1.14
C GLU A 153 -23.79 -4.54 0.31
N ALA A 154 -22.80 -5.41 0.55
CA ALA A 154 -22.25 -5.65 1.87
C ALA A 154 -21.47 -4.44 2.42
N ILE A 155 -20.92 -3.60 1.53
CA ILE A 155 -20.12 -2.43 1.94
C ILE A 155 -21.01 -1.38 2.65
N PRO A 156 -22.11 -0.87 2.07
CA PRO A 156 -23.00 0.06 2.78
C PRO A 156 -23.51 -0.51 4.10
N SER A 157 -23.90 -1.78 4.11
CA SER A 157 -24.41 -2.45 5.32
C SER A 157 -23.37 -2.49 6.46
N ALA A 158 -22.12 -2.77 6.12
CA ALA A 158 -21.02 -2.77 7.10
C ALA A 158 -20.73 -1.36 7.63
N ILE A 159 -20.72 -0.36 6.77
CA ILE A 159 -20.48 1.04 7.17
C ILE A 159 -21.63 1.56 8.05
N ASP A 160 -22.89 1.21 7.75
CA ASP A 160 -24.05 1.55 8.59
C ASP A 160 -23.98 0.89 9.98
N GLU A 161 -23.23 -0.21 10.11
CA GLU A 161 -22.96 -0.93 11.36
C GLU A 161 -21.64 -0.48 12.02
N ASP A 162 -21.04 0.63 11.58
CA ASP A 162 -19.76 1.17 12.06
C ASP A 162 -18.61 0.14 12.06
N ARG A 163 -18.58 -0.75 11.05
CA ARG A 163 -17.54 -1.78 10.91
C ARG A 163 -16.87 -1.76 9.54
N VAL A 164 -15.66 -2.28 9.49
CA VAL A 164 -14.95 -2.53 8.22
C VAL A 164 -15.71 -3.59 7.42
N PRO A 165 -15.98 -3.36 6.12
CA PRO A 165 -16.55 -4.37 5.25
C PRO A 165 -15.64 -5.60 5.15
N ASP A 166 -16.24 -6.79 5.26
CA ASP A 166 -15.53 -8.05 5.02
C ASP A 166 -15.45 -8.29 3.50
N LEU A 167 -14.26 -8.10 2.95
CA LEU A 167 -13.96 -8.28 1.53
C LEU A 167 -12.81 -9.29 1.40
N PRO A 168 -12.69 -10.01 0.27
CA PRO A 168 -11.56 -10.89 0.03
C PRO A 168 -10.24 -10.15 0.25
N GLU A 169 -9.29 -10.80 0.93
CA GLU A 169 -8.04 -10.20 1.39
C GLU A 169 -7.27 -9.45 0.30
N TRP A 170 -7.26 -9.97 -0.94
CA TRP A 170 -6.63 -9.36 -2.12
C TRP A 170 -7.22 -8.03 -2.58
N THR A 171 -8.38 -7.60 -2.08
CA THR A 171 -9.13 -6.45 -2.62
C THR A 171 -8.40 -5.10 -2.46
N VAL A 172 -7.41 -5.01 -1.57
CA VAL A 172 -6.67 -3.77 -1.30
C VAL A 172 -5.15 -3.96 -1.28
N GLU A 173 -4.64 -5.15 -1.56
CA GLU A 173 -3.20 -5.41 -1.46
C GLU A 173 -2.37 -4.69 -2.52
N ALA A 174 -2.95 -4.43 -3.70
CA ALA A 174 -2.30 -3.64 -4.74
C ALA A 174 -2.00 -2.20 -4.25
N ILE A 175 -2.86 -1.61 -3.41
CA ILE A 175 -2.61 -0.29 -2.80
C ILE A 175 -1.34 -0.32 -1.95
N LEU A 176 -1.10 -1.42 -1.22
CA LEU A 176 0.11 -1.58 -0.39
C LEU A 176 1.35 -1.75 -1.25
N ILE A 177 1.26 -2.56 -2.31
CA ILE A 177 2.35 -2.78 -3.26
C ILE A 177 2.78 -1.46 -3.91
N GLU A 178 1.82 -0.70 -4.44
CA GLU A 178 2.08 0.57 -5.11
C GLU A 178 2.59 1.66 -4.14
N ALA A 179 2.12 1.66 -2.89
CA ALA A 179 2.61 2.59 -1.86
C ALA A 179 4.08 2.35 -1.49
N LEU A 180 4.55 1.10 -1.54
CA LEU A 180 5.89 0.74 -1.06
C LEU A 180 6.94 0.74 -2.16
N GLN A 181 6.62 0.13 -3.29
CA GLN A 181 7.53 0.04 -4.41
C GLN A 181 6.75 -0.22 -5.69
N PRO A 182 6.32 0.84 -6.40
CA PRO A 182 5.59 0.68 -7.65
C PRO A 182 6.46 0.11 -8.77
N GLU A 183 7.78 0.29 -8.69
CA GLU A 183 8.70 -0.19 -9.71
C GLU A 183 9.06 -1.67 -9.53
N ARG A 184 8.61 -2.47 -10.49
CA ARG A 184 8.84 -3.91 -10.54
C ARG A 184 10.22 -4.22 -11.11
N GLN A 185 10.89 -5.20 -10.51
CA GLN A 185 12.19 -5.72 -10.94
C GLN A 185 12.12 -7.23 -11.09
N ASP A 186 12.96 -7.80 -11.95
CA ASP A 186 13.21 -9.24 -11.90
C ASP A 186 13.94 -9.61 -10.60
N ALA A 187 13.83 -10.88 -10.20
CA ALA A 187 14.33 -11.35 -8.92
C ALA A 187 15.85 -11.15 -8.72
N GLU A 188 16.66 -11.33 -9.76
CA GLU A 188 18.12 -11.17 -9.68
C GLU A 188 18.48 -9.70 -9.48
N CYS A 189 17.87 -8.81 -10.26
CA CYS A 189 18.03 -7.37 -10.15
C CYS A 189 17.58 -6.86 -8.77
N ALA A 190 16.42 -7.30 -8.29
CA ALA A 190 15.86 -6.94 -7.00
C ALA A 190 16.80 -7.30 -5.84
N LEU A 191 17.35 -8.53 -5.86
CA LEU A 191 18.28 -9.00 -4.84
C LEU A 191 19.59 -8.20 -4.85
N GLU A 192 20.14 -7.90 -6.03
CA GLU A 192 21.33 -7.07 -6.15
C GLU A 192 21.09 -5.63 -5.71
N THR A 193 19.91 -5.07 -6.01
CA THR A 193 19.48 -3.73 -5.58
C THR A 193 19.49 -3.62 -4.04
N LEU A 194 18.95 -4.62 -3.33
CA LEU A 194 18.99 -4.67 -1.86
C LEU A 194 20.42 -4.82 -1.33
N LYS A 195 21.20 -5.77 -1.86
CA LYS A 195 22.60 -6.01 -1.44
C LYS A 195 23.49 -4.77 -1.58
N ARG A 196 23.28 -3.98 -2.64
CA ARG A 196 24.03 -2.75 -2.89
C ARG A 196 23.49 -1.56 -2.08
N GLY A 197 22.35 -1.71 -1.42
CA GLY A 197 21.69 -0.64 -0.68
C GLY A 197 21.22 0.49 -1.59
N HIS A 198 20.92 0.20 -2.86
CA HIS A 198 20.39 1.19 -3.79
C HIS A 198 18.93 1.54 -3.45
N ARG A 199 18.20 0.60 -2.84
CA ARG A 199 16.84 0.78 -2.30
C ARG A 199 16.70 0.01 -0.99
N SER A 200 15.79 0.49 -0.13
CA SER A 200 15.38 -0.21 1.10
C SER A 200 14.35 -1.30 0.81
N ILE A 201 13.48 -1.11 -0.19
CA ILE A 201 12.41 -2.04 -0.57
C ILE A 201 12.42 -2.29 -2.08
N VAL A 202 12.21 -3.54 -2.47
CA VAL A 202 12.07 -3.99 -3.86
C VAL A 202 10.77 -4.76 -4.06
N ASN A 203 10.27 -4.74 -5.30
CA ASN A 203 9.05 -5.41 -5.72
C ASN A 203 9.34 -6.35 -6.89
N VAL A 204 9.00 -7.63 -6.73
CA VAL A 204 9.10 -8.64 -7.78
C VAL A 204 7.72 -9.16 -8.11
N GLU A 205 7.33 -9.08 -9.37
CA GLU A 205 6.07 -9.65 -9.88
C GLU A 205 6.16 -11.18 -9.90
N VAL A 206 5.09 -11.83 -9.47
CA VAL A 206 4.97 -13.29 -9.40
C VAL A 206 3.81 -13.72 -10.30
N GLU A 207 4.15 -14.42 -11.40
CA GLU A 207 3.16 -14.92 -12.36
C GLU A 207 2.23 -15.96 -11.73
N GLU A 208 2.79 -16.96 -11.03
CA GLU A 208 2.04 -18.05 -10.38
C GLU A 208 2.35 -18.13 -8.87
N ARG A 209 1.33 -18.33 -8.02
CA ARG A 209 1.47 -18.39 -6.55
C ARG A 209 2.51 -19.40 -6.08
N THR A 210 2.72 -20.48 -6.83
CA THR A 210 3.72 -21.51 -6.51
C THR A 210 5.16 -21.01 -6.55
N ASP A 211 5.41 -19.90 -7.26
CA ASP A 211 6.75 -19.31 -7.38
C ASP A 211 7.04 -18.29 -6.26
N ALA A 212 6.05 -17.92 -5.44
CA ALA A 212 6.23 -16.95 -4.37
C ALA A 212 7.10 -17.49 -3.22
N ASP A 213 6.83 -18.70 -2.72
CA ASP A 213 7.56 -19.23 -1.55
C ASP A 213 9.06 -19.41 -1.83
N PRO A 214 9.50 -19.99 -2.98
CA PRO A 214 10.93 -20.05 -3.32
C PRO A 214 11.60 -18.67 -3.43
N LEU A 215 10.84 -17.65 -3.85
CA LEU A 215 11.34 -16.30 -3.98
C LEU A 215 11.50 -15.61 -2.62
N VAL A 216 10.52 -15.77 -1.73
CA VAL A 216 10.61 -15.35 -0.32
C VAL A 216 11.81 -16.00 0.35
N ASP A 217 11.94 -17.33 0.27
CA ASP A 217 13.06 -18.09 0.83
C ASP A 217 14.43 -17.59 0.33
N SER A 218 14.51 -17.16 -0.94
CA SER A 218 15.73 -16.62 -1.55
C SER A 218 16.14 -15.28 -0.94
N PHE A 219 15.19 -14.37 -0.71
CA PHE A 219 15.46 -13.09 -0.05
C PHE A 219 15.82 -13.29 1.43
N GLU A 220 15.08 -14.14 2.14
CA GLU A 220 15.35 -14.47 3.54
C GLU A 220 16.72 -15.15 3.72
N SER A 221 17.08 -16.07 2.83
CA SER A 221 18.40 -16.71 2.82
C SER A 221 19.54 -15.72 2.58
N ALA A 222 19.26 -14.59 1.92
CA ALA A 222 20.20 -13.49 1.73
C ALA A 222 20.22 -12.49 2.90
N GLY A 223 19.37 -12.69 3.91
CA GLY A 223 19.29 -11.87 5.11
C GLY A 223 18.32 -10.70 5.02
N PHE A 224 17.33 -10.75 4.12
CA PHE A 224 16.32 -9.72 3.92
C PHE A 224 14.93 -10.21 4.34
N SER A 225 14.09 -9.34 4.91
CA SER A 225 12.69 -9.66 5.18
C SER A 225 11.91 -9.66 3.87
N ALA A 226 11.07 -10.66 3.63
CA ALA A 226 10.25 -10.72 2.42
C ALA A 226 8.84 -11.23 2.72
N ALA A 227 7.85 -10.73 1.99
CA ALA A 227 6.47 -11.15 2.14
C ALA A 227 5.76 -11.16 0.78
N TYR A 228 4.81 -12.08 0.63
CA TYR A 228 3.96 -12.20 -0.54
C TYR A 228 2.67 -11.39 -0.39
N PHE A 229 2.26 -10.75 -1.48
CA PHE A 229 1.05 -9.95 -1.60
C PHE A 229 0.27 -10.43 -2.84
N GLU A 230 -1.00 -10.73 -2.70
CA GLU A 230 -1.90 -11.10 -3.80
C GLU A 230 -2.23 -9.88 -4.67
N CYS A 231 -2.35 -10.08 -5.99
CA CYS A 231 -2.68 -9.00 -6.92
C CYS A 231 -4.11 -9.12 -7.48
N ASN A 232 -4.88 -8.03 -7.43
CA ASN A 232 -6.24 -8.01 -7.99
C ASN A 232 -6.32 -7.70 -9.51
N CYS A 233 -5.18 -7.46 -10.19
CA CYS A 233 -5.21 -7.18 -11.63
C CYS A 233 -5.67 -8.38 -12.48
N ARG A 234 -5.66 -9.61 -11.91
CA ARG A 234 -5.90 -10.89 -12.61
C ARG A 234 -4.95 -11.17 -13.77
N CYS A 235 -3.86 -10.43 -13.86
CA CYS A 235 -2.84 -10.52 -14.88
C CYS A 235 -1.66 -11.39 -14.45
N HIS A 236 -1.45 -11.49 -13.14
CA HIS A 236 -0.49 -12.34 -12.44
C HIS A 236 -1.03 -12.60 -11.03
N ASP A 237 -0.50 -13.62 -10.34
CA ASP A 237 -1.03 -14.04 -9.04
C ASP A 237 -0.63 -13.08 -7.90
N GLY A 238 0.55 -12.48 -7.93
CA GLY A 238 0.92 -11.53 -6.88
C GLY A 238 2.31 -10.89 -7.00
N HIS A 239 2.81 -10.43 -5.86
CA HIS A 239 4.11 -9.78 -5.74
C HIS A 239 4.84 -10.29 -4.50
N VAL A 240 6.17 -10.40 -4.58
CA VAL A 240 7.02 -10.49 -3.41
C VAL A 240 7.67 -9.14 -3.19
N LEU A 241 7.40 -8.55 -2.04
CA LEU A 241 8.13 -7.37 -1.56
C LEU A 241 9.23 -7.83 -0.61
N ALA A 242 10.44 -7.31 -0.80
CA ALA A 242 11.57 -7.60 0.07
C ALA A 242 12.23 -6.33 0.56
N ARG A 243 12.72 -6.34 1.81
CA ARG A 243 13.30 -5.21 2.51
C ARG A 243 14.62 -5.57 3.19
N ARG A 244 15.56 -4.63 3.18
CA ARG A 244 16.84 -4.75 3.89
C ARG A 244 16.72 -4.57 5.40
#